data_AF-A0A7K4HQI7-F1
#
_entry.id   AF-A0A7K4HQI7-F1
#
_cell.length_a   1.000
_cell.length_b   1.000
_cell.length_c   1.000
_cell.angle_alpha   90.00
_cell.angle_beta   90.00
_cell.angle_gamma   90.00
#
_symmetry.space_group_name_H-M   'P 1'
#
loop_
_entity.id
_entity.type
_entity.pdbx_description
1 polymer ?
#
loop_
_entity_poly.entity_id
_entity_poly.type
_entity_poly.pdbx_seq_one_letter_code
_entity_poly.pdbx_strand_id
1 'polypeptide(L)'
;MTSRTRAHHTTCPYCNEEVYLEELIGGKCPLCGSTLEEPEDECLEVDDGLERSDLSWLICHYFLFKKMDELGANPLQIMEVISRLDREGAFEEENEEHVSFELEVPFSRLERILPKRCSCCGRSFFRGGKKVFAGESGQAGYAISYRCPLCSQ
;
A
#
# COMPACT_ATOMS: atom_id res chain seq x y z
N MET A 1 -53.24 -8.54 4.77
CA MET A 1 -52.36 -8.53 3.59
C MET A 1 -51.60 -7.21 3.59
N THR A 2 -50.27 -7.35 3.64
CA THR A 2 -49.22 -6.39 3.27
C THR A 2 -49.37 -4.94 3.74
N SER A 3 -48.86 -4.70 4.96
CA SER A 3 -48.24 -3.43 5.32
C SER A 3 -47.14 -3.13 4.30
N ARG A 4 -47.42 -2.22 3.36
CA ARG A 4 -46.47 -1.76 2.34
C ARG A 4 -45.57 -0.71 2.99
N THR A 5 -44.48 -1.22 3.52
CA THR A 5 -43.46 -0.52 4.30
C THR A 5 -42.80 0.57 3.44
N ARG A 6 -43.03 1.85 3.77
CA ARG A 6 -42.18 3.02 3.46
C ARG A 6 -41.31 2.95 2.18
N ALA A 7 -41.93 2.72 1.01
CA ALA A 7 -41.23 2.96 -0.25
C ALA A 7 -41.18 4.48 -0.50
N HIS A 8 -40.05 4.98 -0.99
CA HIS A 8 -39.91 6.40 -1.32
C HIS A 8 -40.80 6.71 -2.53
N HIS A 9 -41.78 7.60 -2.32
CA HIS A 9 -42.79 7.97 -3.31
C HIS A 9 -42.91 9.49 -3.36
N THR A 10 -43.30 9.98 -4.52
CA THR A 10 -43.57 11.39 -4.78
C THR A 10 -44.84 11.53 -5.60
N THR A 11 -45.50 12.68 -5.57
CA THR A 11 -46.66 12.95 -6.40
C THR A 11 -46.21 13.69 -7.66
N CYS A 12 -46.55 13.17 -8.84
CA CYS A 12 -46.19 13.82 -10.09
C CYS A 12 -46.90 15.19 -10.19
N PRO A 13 -46.19 16.30 -10.43
CA PRO A 13 -46.82 17.62 -10.48
C PRO A 13 -47.68 17.85 -11.73
N TYR A 14 -47.62 16.93 -12.72
CA TYR A 14 -48.34 17.08 -13.99
C TYR A 14 -49.60 16.20 -14.07
N CYS A 15 -49.51 14.92 -13.74
CA CYS A 15 -50.67 14.02 -13.73
C CYS A 15 -51.29 13.80 -12.35
N ASN A 16 -50.67 14.36 -11.30
CA ASN A 16 -51.12 14.33 -9.90
C ASN A 16 -51.34 12.91 -9.33
N GLU A 17 -50.66 11.93 -9.91
CA GLU A 17 -50.68 10.54 -9.45
C GLU A 17 -49.50 10.30 -8.49
N GLU A 18 -49.70 9.38 -7.54
CA GLU A 18 -48.62 8.88 -6.68
C GLU A 18 -47.70 7.97 -7.50
N VAL A 19 -46.41 8.32 -7.54
CA VAL A 19 -45.39 7.59 -8.28
C VAL A 19 -44.29 7.15 -7.32
N TYR A 20 -43.91 5.89 -7.40
CA TYR A 20 -42.77 5.36 -6.65
C TYR A 20 -41.48 5.66 -7.41
N LEU A 21 -40.45 6.13 -6.71
CA LEU A 21 -39.18 6.51 -7.35
C LEU A 21 -38.51 5.32 -8.07
N GLU A 22 -38.69 4.11 -7.53
CA GLU A 22 -38.22 2.84 -8.12
C GLU A 22 -38.91 2.48 -9.46
N GLU A 23 -40.08 3.06 -9.75
CA GLU A 23 -40.85 2.81 -10.97
C GLU A 23 -40.58 3.84 -12.08
N LEU A 24 -39.71 4.82 -11.84
CA LEU A 24 -39.34 5.83 -12.83
C LEU A 24 -38.52 5.20 -13.96
N ILE A 25 -38.86 5.55 -15.21
CA ILE A 25 -38.12 5.14 -16.39
C ILE A 25 -37.23 6.31 -16.80
N GLY A 26 -35.95 6.27 -16.41
CA GLY A 26 -34.98 7.34 -16.68
C GLY A 26 -35.39 8.69 -16.06
N GLY A 27 -35.80 8.69 -14.79
CA GLY A 27 -36.21 9.89 -14.05
C GLY A 27 -37.59 10.44 -14.44
N LYS A 28 -38.34 9.76 -15.32
CA LYS A 28 -39.65 10.21 -15.82
C LYS A 28 -40.81 9.44 -15.22
N CYS A 29 -41.92 10.17 -15.01
CA CYS A 29 -43.20 9.59 -14.62
C CYS A 29 -43.67 8.57 -15.68
N PRO A 30 -44.02 7.33 -15.30
CA PRO A 30 -44.42 6.29 -16.24
C PRO A 30 -45.77 6.58 -16.92
N LEU A 31 -46.60 7.45 -16.35
CA LEU A 31 -47.94 7.73 -16.86
C LEU A 31 -47.99 8.90 -17.84
N CYS A 32 -47.25 9.97 -17.57
CA CYS A 32 -47.30 11.20 -18.38
C CYS A 32 -45.96 11.56 -19.04
N GLY A 33 -44.87 10.86 -18.71
CA GLY A 33 -43.55 11.11 -19.27
C GLY A 33 -42.87 12.39 -18.76
N SER A 34 -43.47 13.12 -17.83
CA SER A 34 -42.85 14.29 -17.20
C SER A 34 -41.63 13.86 -16.38
N THR A 35 -40.52 14.58 -16.53
CA THR A 35 -39.31 14.39 -15.74
C THR A 35 -39.58 14.79 -14.28
N LEU A 36 -39.38 13.86 -13.35
CA LEU A 36 -39.58 14.03 -11.91
C LEU A 36 -38.26 14.14 -11.16
N GLU A 37 -37.23 13.45 -11.66
CA GLU A 37 -35.84 13.62 -11.25
C GLU A 37 -35.08 14.06 -12.49
N GLU A 38 -34.35 15.18 -12.39
CA GLU A 38 -33.27 15.44 -13.35
C GLU A 38 -32.34 14.21 -13.28
N PRO A 39 -31.91 13.65 -14.42
CA PRO A 39 -30.89 12.61 -14.34
C PRO A 39 -29.72 13.23 -13.60
N GLU A 40 -29.46 12.74 -12.39
CA GLU A 40 -28.15 12.88 -11.81
C GLU A 40 -27.21 12.12 -12.76
N ASP A 41 -26.78 12.78 -13.83
CA ASP A 41 -25.62 12.42 -14.64
C ASP A 41 -24.32 12.60 -13.83
N GLU A 42 -24.40 12.46 -12.51
CA GLU A 42 -23.32 11.95 -11.70
C GLU A 42 -23.65 10.48 -11.43
N CYS A 43 -23.59 9.68 -12.50
CA CYS A 43 -22.81 8.45 -12.35
C CYS A 43 -21.52 8.91 -11.68
N LEU A 44 -21.40 8.69 -10.36
CA LEU A 44 -20.11 8.64 -9.73
C LEU A 44 -19.36 7.62 -10.57
N GLU A 45 -18.55 8.10 -11.52
CA GLU A 45 -17.49 7.31 -12.07
C GLU A 45 -16.73 6.88 -10.84
N VAL A 46 -16.95 5.64 -10.40
CA VAL A 46 -16.02 4.93 -9.54
C VAL A 46 -14.83 4.68 -10.45
N ASP A 47 -14.12 5.75 -10.80
CA ASP A 47 -12.77 5.68 -11.30
C ASP A 47 -11.92 5.31 -10.10
N ASP A 48 -11.76 4.00 -9.92
CA ASP A 48 -10.54 3.39 -9.36
C ASP A 48 -10.77 1.88 -9.24
N GLY A 49 -10.99 1.24 -10.38
CA GLY A 49 -10.61 -0.17 -10.48
C GLY A 49 -9.09 -0.22 -10.43
N LEU A 50 -8.51 -0.97 -9.49
CA LEU A 50 -7.06 -1.21 -9.38
C LEU A 50 -6.47 -1.48 -10.78
N GLU A 51 -5.63 -0.59 -11.28
CA GLU A 51 -5.04 -0.77 -12.61
C GLU A 51 -4.04 -1.95 -12.59
N ARG A 52 -3.70 -2.48 -13.77
CA ARG A 52 -2.72 -3.59 -13.87
C ARG A 52 -1.33 -3.18 -13.33
N SER A 53 -1.00 -1.90 -13.47
CA SER A 53 0.17 -1.22 -12.89
C SER A 53 0.13 -1.28 -11.36
N ASP A 54 -0.99 -0.91 -10.75
CA ASP A 54 -1.15 -0.88 -9.29
C ASP A 54 -1.03 -2.26 -8.65
N LEU A 55 -1.57 -3.29 -9.32
CA LEU A 55 -1.44 -4.67 -8.85
C LEU A 55 0.02 -5.12 -8.87
N SER A 56 0.76 -4.80 -9.92
CA SER A 56 2.18 -5.17 -10.06
C SER A 56 3.03 -4.47 -8.99
N TRP A 57 2.78 -3.17 -8.79
CA TRP A 57 3.40 -2.38 -7.73
C TRP A 57 3.12 -2.96 -6.35
N LEU A 58 1.85 -3.26 -6.03
CA LEU A 58 1.45 -3.82 -4.75
C LEU A 58 2.06 -5.21 -4.49
N ILE A 59 2.14 -6.05 -5.53
CA ILE A 59 2.79 -7.37 -5.45
C ILE A 59 4.30 -7.20 -5.14
N CYS A 60 4.99 -6.30 -5.84
CA CYS A 60 6.40 -6.00 -5.59
C CYS A 60 6.62 -5.54 -4.15
N HIS A 61 5.77 -4.64 -3.66
CA HIS A 61 5.85 -4.10 -2.29
C HIS A 61 5.63 -5.18 -1.25
N TYR A 62 4.63 -6.04 -1.46
CA TYR A 62 4.37 -7.17 -0.58
C TYR A 62 5.57 -8.11 -0.50
N PHE A 63 6.16 -8.51 -1.63
CA PHE A 63 7.30 -9.42 -1.63
C PHE A 63 8.55 -8.79 -1.04
N LEU A 64 8.78 -7.50 -1.30
CA LEU A 64 9.90 -6.77 -0.72
C LEU A 64 9.75 -6.68 0.80
N PHE A 65 8.56 -6.28 1.27
CA PHE A 65 8.24 -6.20 2.68
C PHE A 65 8.43 -7.56 3.35
N LYS A 66 7.81 -8.61 2.80
CA LYS A 66 7.89 -9.97 3.33
C LYS A 66 9.34 -10.46 3.41
N LYS A 67 10.14 -10.23 2.37
CA LYS A 67 11.54 -10.64 2.34
C LYS A 67 12.37 -9.94 3.42
N MET A 68 12.14 -8.64 3.65
CA MET A 68 12.83 -7.90 4.71
C MET A 68 12.33 -8.30 6.11
N ASP A 69 11.03 -8.54 6.27
CA ASP A 69 10.44 -9.03 7.53
C ASP A 69 10.98 -10.42 7.91
N GLU A 70 11.15 -11.31 6.93
CA GLU A 70 11.79 -12.63 7.11
C GLU A 70 13.26 -12.51 7.57
N LEU A 71 13.95 -11.41 7.24
CA LEU A 71 15.30 -11.11 7.77
C LEU A 71 15.28 -10.58 9.21
N GLY A 72 14.09 -10.34 9.77
CA GLY A 72 13.86 -9.84 11.13
C GLY A 72 13.86 -8.33 11.25
N ALA A 73 13.73 -7.60 10.14
CA ALA A 73 13.70 -6.15 10.14
C ALA A 73 12.46 -5.57 10.81
N ASN A 74 12.57 -4.34 11.30
CA ASN A 74 11.42 -3.64 11.87
C ASN A 74 10.47 -3.16 10.74
N PRO A 75 9.15 -3.43 10.82
CA PRO A 75 8.17 -2.96 9.83
C PRO A 75 8.27 -1.48 9.48
N LEU A 76 8.52 -0.61 10.47
CA LEU A 76 8.64 0.84 10.22
C LEU A 76 9.88 1.16 9.37
N GLN A 77 11.01 0.50 9.63
CA GLN A 77 12.23 0.67 8.84
C GLN A 77 12.05 0.13 7.41
N ILE A 78 11.33 -0.99 7.27
CA ILE A 78 10.98 -1.53 5.95
C ILE A 78 10.14 -0.51 5.17
N MET A 79 9.12 0.09 5.80
CA MET A 79 8.30 1.12 5.17
C MET A 79 9.12 2.35 4.75
N GLU A 80 10.05 2.81 5.60
CA GLU A 80 10.97 3.91 5.25
C GLU A 80 11.82 3.58 4.02
N VAL A 81 12.32 2.35 3.91
CA VAL A 81 13.11 1.89 2.76
C VAL A 81 12.25 1.80 1.50
N ILE A 82 11.04 1.23 1.59
CA ILE A 82 10.10 1.15 0.48
C ILE A 82 9.76 2.55 -0.03
N SER A 83 9.40 3.48 0.86
CA SER A 83 9.09 4.86 0.48
C SER A 83 10.27 5.60 -0.14
N ARG A 84 11.52 5.26 0.23
CA ARG A 84 12.71 5.80 -0.44
C ARG A 84 12.86 5.23 -1.85
N LEU A 85 12.70 3.92 -2.00
CA LEU A 85 12.78 3.23 -3.30
C LEU A 85 11.70 3.76 -4.27
N ASP A 86 10.48 4.02 -3.79
CA ASP A 86 9.41 4.64 -4.58
C ASP A 86 9.79 6.03 -5.06
N ARG A 87 10.28 6.89 -4.15
CA ARG A 87 10.63 8.28 -4.46
C ARG A 87 11.75 8.37 -5.49
N GLU A 88 12.70 7.45 -5.41
CA GLU A 88 13.84 7.38 -6.30
C GLU A 88 13.53 6.59 -7.58
N GLY A 89 12.28 6.15 -7.78
CA GLY A 89 11.83 5.47 -8.99
C GLY A 89 12.52 4.12 -9.22
N ALA A 90 12.93 3.43 -8.16
CA ALA A 90 13.70 2.18 -8.26
C ALA A 90 12.94 1.01 -8.91
N PHE A 91 11.63 1.16 -9.09
CA PHE A 91 10.75 0.17 -9.72
C PHE A 91 10.31 0.56 -11.14
N GLU A 92 10.78 1.70 -11.65
CA GLU A 92 10.51 2.16 -13.02
C GLU A 92 11.53 1.56 -13.99
N GLU A 93 11.07 1.06 -15.14
CA GLU A 93 11.92 0.34 -16.11
C GLU A 93 13.03 1.20 -16.74
N GLU A 94 12.90 2.53 -16.71
CA GLU A 94 13.84 3.48 -17.31
C GLU A 94 14.94 3.95 -16.34
N ASN A 95 14.90 3.53 -15.07
CA ASN A 95 15.82 4.01 -14.06
C ASN A 95 17.06 3.11 -13.96
N GLU A 96 18.18 3.58 -14.55
CA GLU A 96 19.51 2.95 -14.40
C GLU A 96 20.16 3.25 -13.03
N GLU A 97 19.56 4.10 -12.21
CA GLU A 97 20.11 4.47 -10.91
C GLU A 97 19.85 3.38 -9.86
N HIS A 98 20.94 2.74 -9.42
CA HIS A 98 20.92 1.79 -8.32
C HIS A 98 20.75 2.52 -6.97
N VAL A 99 19.58 2.35 -6.36
CA VAL A 99 19.24 2.89 -5.06
C VAL A 99 19.78 1.97 -3.97
N SER A 100 20.76 2.46 -3.22
CA SER A 100 21.27 1.73 -2.05
C SER A 100 20.30 1.80 -0.88
N PHE A 101 20.19 0.69 -0.14
CA PHE A 101 19.45 0.63 1.11
C PHE A 101 20.22 -0.05 2.22
N GLU A 102 19.98 0.40 3.45
CA GLU A 102 20.50 -0.21 4.67
C GLU A 102 19.33 -0.51 5.61
N LEU A 103 19.39 -1.65 6.29
CA LEU A 103 18.35 -2.13 7.20
C LEU A 103 18.97 -2.72 8.45
N GLU A 104 18.56 -2.19 9.61
CA GLU A 104 18.99 -2.70 10.89
C GLU A 104 18.16 -3.93 11.27
N VAL A 105 18.84 -4.99 11.70
CA VAL A 105 18.19 -6.25 12.09
C VAL A 105 18.72 -6.76 13.42
N PRO A 106 17.90 -7.47 14.20
CA PRO A 106 18.33 -8.09 15.42
C PRO A 106 19.31 -9.23 15.14
N PHE A 107 20.24 -9.43 16.06
CA PHE A 107 21.12 -10.60 16.01
C PHE A 107 20.33 -11.90 16.20
N SER A 108 20.61 -12.87 15.33
CA SER A 108 20.16 -14.25 15.50
C SER A 108 20.72 -14.88 16.78
N ARG A 109 20.11 -15.97 17.24
CA ARG A 109 20.51 -16.63 18.51
C ARG A 109 21.98 -17.03 18.53
N LEU A 110 22.50 -17.56 17.43
CA LEU A 110 23.91 -17.95 17.29
C LEU A 110 24.82 -16.73 17.20
N GLU A 111 24.42 -15.69 16.46
CA GLU A 111 25.21 -14.46 16.38
C GLU A 111 25.39 -13.83 17.77
N ARG A 112 24.40 -13.89 18.67
CA ARG A 112 24.51 -13.29 20.02
C ARG A 112 25.68 -13.83 20.87
N ILE A 113 26.14 -15.04 20.60
CA ILE A 113 27.24 -15.68 21.36
C ILE A 113 28.59 -15.65 20.64
N LEU A 114 28.60 -15.35 19.33
CA LEU A 114 29.82 -15.33 18.52
C LEU A 114 30.48 -13.94 18.52
N PRO A 115 31.83 -13.88 18.49
CA PRO A 115 32.54 -12.63 18.28
C PRO A 115 32.28 -12.11 16.87
N LYS A 116 31.99 -10.81 16.77
CA LYS A 116 31.77 -10.10 15.50
C LYS A 116 32.85 -9.05 15.34
N ARG A 117 33.21 -8.74 14.09
CA ARG A 117 34.17 -7.69 13.78
C ARG A 117 33.43 -6.45 13.27
N CYS A 118 33.71 -5.30 13.87
CA CYS A 118 33.12 -4.04 13.45
C CYS A 118 33.59 -3.65 12.05
N SER A 119 32.68 -3.31 11.14
CA SER A 119 33.02 -2.80 9.80
C SER A 119 33.67 -1.41 9.84
N CYS A 120 33.30 -0.56 10.80
CA CYS A 120 33.82 0.81 10.88
C CYS A 120 35.22 0.88 11.51
N CYS A 121 35.45 0.21 12.65
CA CYS A 121 36.70 0.34 13.43
C CYS A 121 37.53 -0.95 13.52
N GLY A 122 37.06 -2.05 12.93
CA GLY A 122 37.76 -3.34 12.91
C GLY A 122 37.84 -4.07 14.25
N ARG A 123 37.35 -3.50 15.35
CA ARG A 123 37.39 -4.10 16.70
C ARG A 123 36.40 -5.26 16.82
N SER A 124 36.80 -6.30 17.56
CA SER A 124 35.93 -7.43 17.89
C SER A 124 35.02 -7.12 19.06
N PHE A 125 33.75 -7.53 18.99
CA PHE A 125 32.78 -7.38 20.07
C PHE A 125 31.87 -8.61 20.16
N PHE A 126 31.41 -8.91 21.37
CA PHE A 126 30.52 -10.05 21.63
C PHE A 126 29.07 -9.62 21.85
N ARG A 127 28.87 -8.58 22.67
CA ARG A 127 27.54 -8.08 23.09
C ARG A 127 27.29 -6.66 22.60
N GLY A 128 26.01 -6.32 22.45
CA GLY A 128 25.56 -5.03 21.93
C GLY A 128 25.91 -4.84 20.46
N GLY A 129 25.82 -3.60 19.99
CA GLY A 129 26.06 -3.23 18.60
C GLY A 129 24.83 -3.45 17.72
N LYS A 130 25.04 -3.31 16.41
CA LYS A 130 24.00 -3.42 15.40
C LYS A 130 24.45 -4.34 14.25
N LYS A 131 23.49 -5.05 13.67
CA LYS A 131 23.67 -5.79 12.41
C LYS A 131 22.90 -5.03 11.33
N VAL A 132 23.55 -4.82 10.19
CA VAL A 132 22.99 -4.05 9.08
C VAL A 132 23.04 -4.93 7.83
N PHE A 133 21.90 -5.08 7.16
CA PHE A 133 21.83 -5.56 5.79
C PHE A 133 21.89 -4.37 4.85
N ALA A 134 22.81 -4.38 3.90
CA ALA A 134 22.91 -3.37 2.88
C ALA A 134 22.71 -4.00 1.50
N GLY A 135 21.98 -3.34 0.60
CA GLY A 135 21.75 -3.82 -0.76
C GLY A 135 21.55 -2.67 -1.73
N GLU A 136 21.50 -2.99 -3.01
CA GLU A 136 21.25 -2.04 -4.09
C GLU A 136 20.01 -2.50 -4.88
N SER A 137 19.15 -1.56 -5.28
CA SER A 137 18.02 -1.87 -6.17
C SER A 137 18.54 -2.40 -7.50
N GLY A 138 17.89 -3.43 -8.04
CA GLY A 138 18.29 -4.07 -9.30
C GLY A 138 19.43 -5.09 -9.20
N GLN A 139 20.17 -5.17 -8.09
CA GLN A 139 21.18 -6.23 -7.89
C GLN A 139 20.68 -7.37 -6.99
N ALA A 140 21.05 -8.60 -7.37
CA ALA A 140 20.75 -9.77 -6.57
C ALA A 140 21.72 -9.90 -5.39
N GLY A 141 21.19 -9.76 -4.17
CA GLY A 141 21.92 -10.07 -2.94
C GLY A 141 21.87 -8.93 -1.93
N TYR A 142 22.60 -9.13 -0.83
CA TYR A 142 22.83 -8.12 0.20
C TYR A 142 24.16 -8.39 0.90
N ALA A 143 24.79 -7.34 1.38
CA ALA A 143 25.96 -7.40 2.25
C ALA A 143 25.52 -7.36 3.72
N ILE A 144 26.14 -8.19 4.55
CA ILE A 144 25.93 -8.17 6.00
C ILE A 144 27.11 -7.45 6.63
N SER A 145 26.84 -6.42 7.43
CA SER A 145 27.86 -5.74 8.21
C SER A 145 27.46 -5.64 9.68
N TYR A 146 28.47 -5.55 10.54
CA TYR A 146 28.31 -5.48 11.99
C TYR A 146 28.97 -4.20 12.51
N ARG A 147 28.26 -3.44 13.34
CA ARG A 147 28.80 -2.23 13.98
C ARG A 147 28.86 -2.45 15.49
N CYS A 148 30.01 -2.18 16.10
CA CYS A 148 30.19 -2.33 17.55
C CYS A 148 29.40 -1.25 18.32
N PRO A 149 29.16 -1.41 19.63
CA PRO A 149 28.40 -0.46 20.44
C PRO A 149 28.91 0.99 20.43
N LEU A 150 30.19 1.20 20.10
CA LEU A 150 30.80 2.53 20.00
C LEU A 150 30.59 3.17 18.63
N CYS A 151 30.48 2.38 17.57
CA CYS A 151 30.25 2.85 16.20
C CYS A 151 28.77 2.82 15.81
N SER A 152 27.91 2.31 16.68
CA SER A 152 26.46 2.18 16.47
C SER A 152 25.64 3.17 17.30
N GLN A 153 26.31 4.04 18.07
CA GLN A 153 25.72 5.17 18.78
C GLN A 153 25.42 6.31 17.81
#